data_AF-A0A1F9VEF5-F1
#
_entry.id   AF-A0A1F9VEF5-F1
#
_cell.length_a   1.000
_cell.length_b   1.000
_cell.length_c   1.000
_cell.angle_alpha   90.00
_cell.angle_beta   90.00
_cell.angle_gamma   90.00
#
_symmetry.space_group_name_H-M   'P 1'
#
loop_
_entity.id
_entity.type
_entity.pdbx_description
1 polymer ?
#
loop_
_entity_poly.entity_id
_entity_poly.type
_entity_poly.pdbx_seq_one_letter_code
_entity_poly.pdbx_strand_id
1 'polypeptide(L)'
;MAIQIRFTTVILKKAAIESTYPGGLAWFLRSYPKAARDDRLVGVVFMSSGDVQRFIDVLNAMGFDLANGFAVGDMYVGVLESCEGIEFTPVGKRRFDGWLAW
;
A
#
# COMPACT_ATOMS: atom_id res chain seq x y z
N MET A 1 -8.18 -0.83 11.83
CA MET A 1 -7.31 0.29 12.20
C MET A 1 -6.54 0.79 10.99
N ALA A 2 -6.77 2.05 10.61
CA ALA A 2 -6.12 2.69 9.46
C ALA A 2 -4.59 2.48 9.41
N ILE A 3 -4.07 2.42 8.19
CA ILE A 3 -2.65 2.41 7.92
C ILE A 3 -2.13 3.83 7.83
N GLN A 4 -1.17 4.18 8.68
CA GLN A 4 -0.46 5.46 8.58
C GLN A 4 0.47 5.46 7.37
N ILE A 5 0.32 6.46 6.50
CA ILE A 5 1.23 6.70 5.37
C ILE A 5 2.54 7.29 5.89
N ARG A 6 3.64 6.62 5.61
CA ARG A 6 5.01 7.04 5.94
C ARG A 6 5.87 6.97 4.68
N PHE A 7 6.67 8.01 4.43
CA PHE A 7 7.39 8.17 3.16
C PHE A 7 6.44 7.90 1.99
N THR A 8 6.84 7.06 1.04
CA THR A 8 5.93 6.48 0.05
C THR A 8 5.45 5.12 0.55
N THR A 9 4.15 5.00 0.81
CA THR A 9 3.52 3.76 1.26
C THR A 9 2.65 3.19 0.15
N VAL A 10 2.98 1.97 -0.26
CA VAL A 10 2.12 1.17 -1.14
C VAL A 10 1.09 0.47 -0.27
N ILE A 11 -0.19 0.64 -0.60
CA ILE A 11 -1.33 0.06 0.08
C ILE A 11 -1.93 -1.02 -0.81
N LEU A 12 -2.11 -2.22 -0.27
CA LEU A 12 -2.63 -3.38 -0.96
C LEU A 12 -3.84 -3.94 -0.23
N LYS A 13 -4.88 -4.32 -0.98
CA LYS A 13 -5.99 -5.10 -0.42
C LYS A 13 -5.51 -6.52 -0.13
N LYS A 14 -5.77 -6.99 1.09
CA LYS A 14 -5.48 -8.38 1.47
C LYS A 14 -6.17 -9.39 0.56
N ALA A 15 -7.39 -9.10 0.12
CA ALA A 15 -8.13 -9.95 -0.80
C ALA A 15 -7.38 -10.12 -2.14
N ALA A 16 -6.76 -9.06 -2.66
CA ALA A 16 -5.96 -9.12 -3.88
C ALA A 16 -4.63 -9.88 -3.66
N ILE A 17 -3.99 -9.70 -2.50
CA ILE A 17 -2.81 -10.50 -2.12
C ILE A 17 -3.18 -11.98 -2.03
N GLU A 18 -4.29 -12.32 -1.39
CA GLU A 18 -4.71 -13.70 -1.20
C GLU A 18 -5.00 -14.41 -2.54
N SER A 19 -5.57 -13.70 -3.51
CA SER A 19 -5.95 -14.28 -4.80
C SER A 19 -4.79 -14.41 -5.79
N THR A 20 -3.77 -13.54 -5.71
CA THR A 20 -2.74 -13.44 -6.77
C THR A 20 -1.31 -13.70 -6.28
N TYR A 21 -1.01 -13.46 -5.00
CA TYR A 21 0.35 -13.61 -4.49
C TYR A 21 0.67 -15.10 -4.23
N PRO A 22 1.79 -15.64 -4.72
CA PRO A 22 2.17 -17.03 -4.45
C PRO A 22 2.27 -17.32 -2.95
N GLY A 23 1.46 -18.27 -2.47
CA GLY A 23 1.36 -18.58 -1.03
C GLY A 23 0.50 -17.62 -0.21
N GLY A 24 -0.23 -16.72 -0.87
CA GLY A 24 -1.24 -15.83 -0.30
C GLY A 24 -0.66 -14.79 0.68
N LEU A 25 -1.54 -14.24 1.52
CA LEU A 25 -1.21 -13.22 2.49
C LEU A 25 -0.17 -13.69 3.50
N ALA A 26 -0.22 -14.97 3.91
CA ALA A 26 0.72 -15.51 4.88
C ALA A 26 2.17 -15.45 4.38
N TRP A 27 2.39 -15.78 3.10
CA TRP A 27 3.73 -15.69 2.48
C TRP A 27 4.13 -14.24 2.24
N PHE A 28 3.20 -13.40 1.77
CA PHE A 28 3.45 -11.98 1.61
C PHE A 28 3.96 -11.34 2.91
N LEU A 29 3.32 -11.62 4.04
CA LEU A 29 3.70 -11.07 5.35
C LEU A 29 5.04 -11.62 5.87
N ARG A 30 5.49 -12.79 5.39
CA ARG A 30 6.86 -13.28 5.66
C ARG A 30 7.91 -12.53 4.85
N SER A 31 7.60 -12.20 3.60
CA SER A 31 8.45 -11.37 2.74
C SER A 31 8.54 -9.93 3.22
N TYR A 32 7.46 -9.40 3.81
CA TYR A 32 7.37 -8.03 4.31
C TYR A 32 6.99 -7.99 5.80
N PRO A 33 7.88 -8.42 6.72
CA PRO A 33 7.55 -8.57 8.14
C PRO A 33 7.20 -7.25 8.84
N LYS A 34 7.72 -6.13 8.32
CA LYS A 34 7.48 -4.77 8.82
C LYS A 34 6.27 -4.09 8.17
N ALA A 35 5.53 -4.78 7.31
CA ALA A 35 4.35 -4.19 6.68
C ALA A 35 3.32 -3.80 7.74
N ALA A 36 2.80 -2.58 7.61
CA ALA A 36 1.66 -2.10 8.38
C ALA A 36 0.39 -2.85 7.95
N ARG A 37 -0.57 -3.01 8.87
CA ARG A 37 -1.75 -3.85 8.63
C ARG A 37 -3.00 -3.21 9.24
N ASP A 38 -4.06 -3.22 8.46
CA ASP A 38 -5.45 -3.08 8.92
C ASP A 38 -6.13 -4.46 8.80
N ASP A 39 -7.42 -4.57 9.08
CA ASP A 39 -8.30 -5.71 8.85
C ASP A 39 -8.32 -6.11 7.38
N ARG A 40 -8.36 -5.13 6.46
CA ARG A 40 -8.49 -5.34 5.01
C ARG A 40 -7.26 -4.99 4.19
N LEU A 41 -6.33 -4.21 4.74
CA LEU A 41 -5.21 -3.64 3.99
C LEU A 41 -3.85 -4.08 4.55
N VAL A 42 -2.85 -4.00 3.68
CA VAL A 42 -1.43 -4.11 4.02
C VAL A 42 -0.68 -2.92 3.42
N GLY A 43 0.20 -2.31 4.20
CA GLY A 43 0.99 -1.15 3.81
C GLY A 43 2.47 -1.47 3.82
N VAL A 44 3.14 -1.29 2.68
CA VAL A 44 4.59 -1.45 2.54
C VAL A 44 5.22 -0.09 2.32
N VAL A 45 6.15 0.27 3.19
CA VAL A 45 6.82 1.59 3.17
C VAL A 45 8.12 1.49 2.38
N PHE A 46 8.31 2.43 1.47
CA PHE A 46 9.50 2.60 0.65
C PHE A 46 10.07 4.00 0.85
N MET A 47 11.40 4.10 0.82
CA MET A 47 12.11 5.39 0.92
C MET A 47 12.45 6.00 -0.44
N SER A 48 12.29 5.24 -1.52
CA SER A 48 12.60 5.64 -2.88
C SER A 48 11.47 5.26 -3.83
N SER A 49 11.08 6.18 -4.71
CA SER A 49 10.14 5.91 -5.80
C SER A 49 10.67 4.85 -6.77
N GLY A 50 11.99 4.71 -6.90
CA GLY A 50 12.59 3.64 -7.69
C GLY A 50 12.33 2.24 -7.11
N ASP A 51 12.30 2.11 -5.78
CA ASP A 51 11.96 0.84 -5.13
C ASP A 51 10.46 0.54 -5.23
N VAL A 52 9.62 1.58 -5.17
CA VAL A 52 8.17 1.46 -5.43
C VAL A 52 7.92 0.93 -6.84
N GLN A 53 8.58 1.50 -7.86
CA GLN A 53 8.41 1.04 -9.23
C GLN A 53 8.82 -0.43 -9.40
N ARG A 54 9.99 -0.82 -8.87
CA ARG A 54 10.41 -2.24 -8.91
C ARG A 54 9.43 -3.16 -8.20
N PHE A 55 8.85 -2.71 -7.10
CA PHE A 55 7.83 -3.49 -6.39
C PHE A 55 6.55 -3.64 -7.22
N ILE A 56 6.09 -2.58 -7.88
CA ILE A 56 4.96 -2.61 -8.81
C ILE A 56 5.23 -3.57 -9.98
N ASP A 57 6.42 -3.50 -10.57
CA ASP A 57 6.81 -4.38 -11.69
C ASP A 57 6.76 -5.85 -11.28
N VAL A 58 7.24 -6.16 -10.06
CA VAL A 58 7.16 -7.50 -9.48
C VAL A 58 5.72 -7.95 -9.28
N LEU A 59 4.86 -7.10 -8.68
CA LEU A 59 3.43 -7.40 -8.52
C LEU A 59 2.74 -7.64 -9.87
N ASN A 60 3.01 -6.79 -10.86
CA ASN A 60 2.46 -6.91 -12.20
C ASN A 60 2.89 -8.22 -12.89
N ALA A 61 4.17 -8.59 -12.75
CA ALA A 61 4.71 -9.84 -13.30
C ALA A 61 4.06 -11.09 -12.68
N MET A 62 3.53 -10.98 -11.45
CA MET A 62 2.77 -12.05 -10.78
C MET A 62 1.27 -12.03 -11.13
N GLY A 63 0.82 -11.09 -11.96
CA GLY A 63 -0.59 -10.93 -12.29
C GLY A 63 -1.43 -10.35 -11.16
N PHE A 64 -0.83 -9.57 -10.26
CA PHE A 64 -1.56 -8.86 -9.21
C PHE A 64 -2.56 -7.86 -9.82
N ASP A 65 -3.77 -7.78 -9.25
CA ASP A 65 -4.78 -6.80 -9.69
C ASP A 65 -4.41 -5.39 -9.23
N LEU A 66 -3.58 -4.71 -10.01
CA LEU A 66 -3.18 -3.33 -9.77
C LEU A 66 -4.33 -2.33 -9.98
N ALA A 67 -5.38 -2.69 -10.73
CA ALA A 67 -6.50 -1.80 -10.97
C ALA A 67 -7.41 -1.68 -9.75
N ASN A 68 -7.69 -2.80 -9.06
CA ASN A 68 -8.65 -2.83 -7.96
C ASN A 68 -8.06 -3.24 -6.61
N GLY A 69 -6.76 -3.53 -6.53
CA GLY A 69 -6.11 -4.04 -5.33
C GLY A 69 -4.98 -3.17 -4.77
N PHE A 70 -4.67 -2.04 -5.41
CA PHE A 70 -3.41 -1.31 -5.22
C PHE A 70 -3.59 0.20 -5.19
N ALA A 71 -3.02 0.87 -4.19
CA ALA A 71 -2.93 2.33 -4.12
C ALA A 71 -1.56 2.77 -3.60
N VAL A 72 -1.20 4.03 -3.82
CA VAL A 72 0.06 4.62 -3.32
C VAL A 72 -0.23 5.97 -2.67
N GLY A 73 0.21 6.10 -1.43
CA GLY A 73 0.24 7.38 -0.72
C GLY A 73 1.66 7.84 -0.46
N ASP A 74 1.87 9.14 -0.53
CA ASP A 74 3.07 9.82 -0.07
C ASP A 74 2.73 10.73 1.12
N MET A 75 3.58 10.73 2.15
CA MET A 75 3.29 11.46 3.39
C MET A 75 3.24 12.99 3.21
N TYR A 76 3.84 13.53 2.14
CA TYR A 76 3.89 14.97 1.88
C TYR A 76 2.95 15.40 0.75
N VAL A 77 2.83 14.58 -0.30
CA VAL A 77 2.01 14.89 -1.48
C VAL A 77 0.58 14.39 -1.32
N GLY A 78 0.36 13.32 -0.55
CA GLY A 78 -0.93 12.65 -0.43
C GLY A 78 -1.06 11.50 -1.42
N VAL A 79 -2.22 11.37 -2.05
CA VAL A 79 -2.51 10.24 -2.96
C VAL A 79 -1.72 10.41 -4.26
N LEU A 80 -0.87 9.43 -4.56
CA LEU A 80 -0.16 9.32 -5.85
C LEU A 80 -0.91 8.38 -6.80
N GLU A 81 -1.44 7.28 -6.27
CA GLU A 81 -2.27 6.32 -7.01
C GLU A 81 -3.48 5.95 -6.17
N SER A 82 -4.68 6.05 -6.75
CA SER A 82 -5.95 5.77 -6.07
C SER A 82 -6.52 4.42 -6.45
N CYS A 83 -7.28 3.80 -5.54
CA CYS A 83 -8.01 2.58 -5.81
C CYS A 83 -9.40 2.65 -5.21
N GLU A 84 -10.41 2.20 -5.95
CA GLU A 84 -11.78 2.13 -5.45
C GLU A 84 -11.84 1.31 -4.16
N GLY A 85 -12.45 1.86 -3.11
CA GLY A 85 -12.55 1.22 -1.81
C GLY A 85 -11.26 1.23 -0.96
N ILE A 86 -10.25 2.03 -1.33
CA ILE A 86 -9.18 2.48 -0.43
C ILE A 86 -9.34 3.98 -0.25
N GLU A 87 -9.65 4.42 0.97
CA GLU A 87 -9.86 5.84 1.26
C GLU A 87 -8.63 6.44 1.94
N PHE A 88 -8.20 7.62 1.46
CA PHE A 88 -7.11 8.38 2.08
C PHE A 88 -7.65 9.59 2.83
N THR A 89 -7.25 9.75 4.09
CA THR A 89 -7.65 10.89 4.92
C THR A 89 -6.41 11.66 5.40
N PRO A 90 -6.34 12.99 5.23
CA PRO A 90 -5.26 13.79 5.79
C PRO A 90 -5.41 13.87 7.32
N VAL A 91 -4.31 13.76 8.06
CA VAL A 91 -4.33 13.74 9.54
C VAL A 91 -3.87 15.06 10.10
N GLY A 92 -4.60 16.14 9.84
CA GLY A 92 -4.29 17.45 10.40
C GLY A 92 -4.69 18.59 9.48
N LYS A 93 -4.31 19.81 9.84
CA LYS A 93 -4.70 21.04 9.11
C LYS A 93 -3.52 21.72 8.42
N ARG A 94 -2.29 21.25 8.62
CA ARG A 94 -1.06 21.85 8.13
C ARG A 94 -0.42 20.96 7.07
N ARG A 95 0.37 21.60 6.21
CA ARG A 95 1.30 20.92 5.31
C ARG A 95 2.23 20.05 6.18
N PHE A 96 2.34 18.75 5.85
CA PHE A 96 3.13 17.73 6.55
C PHE A 96 2.48 16.99 7.74
N ASP A 97 1.19 17.20 8.02
CA ASP A 97 0.53 16.48 9.12
C ASP A 97 0.27 14.96 8.82
N GLY A 98 0.62 14.50 7.61
CA GLY A 98 0.58 13.09 7.22
C GLY A 98 -0.80 12.59 6.77
N TRP A 99 -0.89 11.30 6.42
CA TRP A 99 -2.08 10.67 5.83
C TRP A 99 -2.38 9.30 6.46
N LEU A 100 -3.65 8.90 6.46
CA LEU A 100 -4.11 7.54 6.76
C LEU A 100 -4.77 6.92 5.51
N ALA A 101 -4.70 5.60 5.40
CA ALA A 101 -5.47 4.79 4.46
C ALA A 101 -6.36 3.77 5.20
N TRP A 102 -7.58 3.57 4.70
CA TRP A 102 -8.61 2.67 5.24
C TRP A 102 -9.12 1.68 4.19
#